data_AF-A0A2V6AZR8-F1
#
_entry.id   AF-A0A2V6AZR8-F1
#
_cell.length_a   1.000
_cell.length_b   1.000
_cell.length_c   1.000
_cell.angle_alpha   90.00
_cell.angle_beta   90.00
_cell.angle_gamma   90.00
#
_symmetry.space_group_name_H-M   'P 1'
#
loop_
_entity.id
_entity.type
_entity.pdbx_description
1 polymer ?
#
loop_
_entity_poly.entity_id
_entity_poly.type
_entity_poly.pdbx_seq_one_letter_code
_entity_poly.pdbx_strand_id
1 'polypeptide(L)'
;MFTGLIEDIGKVVAARATEHGVQLEIAAPGTAKQVRAGQSIAVNGCCLTLTSRRGDRLTFDLLEETLARTNLRDLRPNSQVNLERA
;
A
#
# COMPACT_ATOMS: atom_id res chain seq x y z
N MET A 1 6.53 -8.69 11.17
CA MET A 1 6.71 -7.60 12.16
C MET A 1 7.64 -6.60 11.50
N PHE A 2 7.39 -5.29 11.62
CA PHE A 2 8.16 -4.27 10.90
C PHE A 2 9.24 -3.67 11.79
N THR A 3 10.37 -3.31 11.19
CA THR A 3 11.55 -2.71 11.81
C THR A 3 11.52 -1.18 11.84
N GLY A 4 10.75 -0.57 10.94
CA GLY A 4 10.74 0.88 10.72
C GLY A 4 11.80 1.37 9.73
N LEU A 5 12.52 0.45 9.06
CA LEU A 5 13.48 0.79 8.01
C LEU A 5 12.77 0.79 6.65
N ILE A 6 12.63 1.96 6.05
CA ILE A 6 11.98 2.12 4.75
C ILE A 6 12.90 1.58 3.65
N GLU A 7 12.37 0.65 2.85
CA GLU A 7 13.13 -0.04 1.80
C GLU A 7 12.86 0.52 0.41
N ASP A 8 11.70 1.12 0.19
CA ASP A 8 11.31 1.70 -1.10
C ASP A 8 10.36 2.89 -0.91
N ILE A 9 10.33 3.78 -1.89
CA ILE A 9 9.34 4.86 -1.98
C ILE A 9 8.38 4.54 -3.11
N GLY A 10 7.16 4.16 -2.75
CA GLY A 10 6.08 3.91 -3.70
C GLY A 10 5.41 5.19 -4.17
N LYS A 11 4.73 5.10 -5.30
CA LYS A 11 3.89 6.18 -5.84
C LYS A 11 2.46 5.69 -6.00
N VAL A 12 1.50 6.37 -5.39
CA VAL A 12 0.07 6.05 -5.54
C VAL A 12 -0.33 6.25 -6.99
N VAL A 13 -0.87 5.20 -7.60
CA VAL A 13 -1.40 5.21 -8.97
C VAL A 13 -2.87 5.55 -8.94
N ALA A 14 -3.62 4.92 -8.04
CA ALA A 14 -5.05 5.12 -7.89
C ALA A 14 -5.50 4.78 -6.46
N ALA A 15 -6.54 5.48 -6.01
CA ALA A 15 -7.31 5.14 -4.82
C ALA A 15 -8.79 5.17 -5.23
N ARG A 16 -9.44 4.02 -5.25
CA ARG A 16 -10.82 3.85 -5.76
C ARG A 16 -11.73 3.42 -4.63
N ALA A 17 -12.83 4.13 -4.44
CA ALA A 17 -13.85 3.72 -3.48
C ALA A 17 -14.45 2.36 -3.88
N THR A 18 -14.70 1.52 -2.89
CA THR A 18 -15.39 0.23 -3.00
C THR A 18 -16.58 0.23 -2.04
N GLU A 19 -17.38 -0.83 -2.04
CA GLU A 19 -18.53 -0.95 -1.12
C GLU A 19 -18.13 -0.92 0.36
N HIS A 20 -16.90 -1.34 0.68
CA HIS A 20 -16.44 -1.52 2.06
C HIS A 20 -15.20 -0.67 2.41
N GLY A 21 -14.81 0.27 1.55
CA GLY A 21 -13.67 1.15 1.78
C GLY A 21 -13.00 1.63 0.51
N VAL A 22 -11.69 1.43 0.39
CA VAL A 22 -10.88 1.90 -0.75
C VAL A 22 -9.92 0.82 -1.22
N GLN A 23 -9.88 0.59 -2.53
CA GLN A 23 -8.80 -0.13 -3.18
C GLN A 23 -7.68 0.85 -3.56
N LEU A 24 -6.50 0.63 -2.99
CA LEU A 24 -5.31 1.44 -3.20
C LEU A 24 -4.33 0.70 -4.10
N GLU A 25 -3.94 1.33 -5.21
CA GLU A 25 -2.91 0.84 -6.13
C GLU A 25 -1.65 1.72 -6.03
N ILE A 26 -0.50 1.10 -5.79
CA ILE A 26 0.81 1.76 -5.63
C ILE A 26 1.80 1.16 -6.63
N ALA A 27 2.50 2.00 -7.39
CA ALA A 27 3.65 1.60 -8.17
C ALA A 27 4.89 1.59 -7.27
N ALA A 28 5.56 0.44 -7.19
CA ALA A 28 6.70 0.19 -6.32
C ALA A 28 7.65 -0.83 -6.97
N PRO A 29 8.46 -0.43 -7.96
CA PRO A 29 9.26 -1.35 -8.76
C PRO A 29 10.36 -2.08 -7.97
N GLY A 30 10.83 -1.53 -6.85
CA GLY A 30 11.74 -2.20 -5.94
C GLY A 30 11.03 -3.28 -5.14
N THR A 31 10.03 -2.88 -4.35
CA THR A 31 9.22 -3.79 -3.51
C THR A 31 8.56 -4.91 -4.32
N ALA A 32 7.98 -4.59 -5.48
CA ALA A 32 7.22 -5.54 -6.31
C ALA A 32 8.03 -6.75 -6.79
N LYS A 33 9.36 -6.65 -6.87
CA LYS A 33 10.23 -7.77 -7.25
C LYS A 33 10.36 -8.82 -6.14
N GLN A 34 10.03 -8.46 -4.90
CA GLN A 34 10.36 -9.23 -3.71
C GLN A 34 9.11 -9.69 -2.93
N VAL A 35 7.91 -9.42 -3.45
CA VAL A 35 6.64 -9.70 -2.77
C VAL A 35 5.65 -10.48 -3.61
N ARG A 36 4.73 -11.17 -2.94
CA ARG A 36 3.62 -11.94 -3.50
C ARG A 36 2.34 -11.65 -2.71
N ALA A 37 1.19 -11.88 -3.35
CA ALA A 37 -0.11 -11.70 -2.71
C ALA A 37 -0.21 -12.50 -1.39
N GLY A 38 -0.90 -11.95 -0.40
CA GLY A 38 -1.02 -12.48 0.95
C GLY A 38 0.07 -12.02 1.92
N GLN A 39 1.15 -11.38 1.46
CA GLN A 39 2.19 -10.85 2.33
C GLN A 39 1.82 -9.48 2.90
N SER A 40 2.32 -9.18 4.10
CA SER A 40 2.17 -7.89 4.75
C SER A 40 3.22 -6.88 4.28
N ILE A 41 2.77 -5.69 3.93
CA ILE A 41 3.61 -4.56 3.55
C ILE A 41 3.12 -3.35 4.35
N ALA A 42 4.03 -2.67 5.02
CA ALA A 42 3.73 -1.40 5.67
C ALA A 42 3.73 -0.28 4.63
N VAL A 43 2.61 0.45 4.53
CA VAL A 43 2.47 1.65 3.71
C VAL A 43 2.34 2.84 4.66
N ASN A 44 3.34 3.73 4.67
CA ASN A 44 3.46 4.78 5.69
C ASN A 44 3.36 4.23 7.13
N GLY A 45 3.91 3.03 7.37
CA GLY A 45 3.86 2.36 8.67
C GLY A 45 2.53 1.63 8.97
N CYS A 46 1.49 1.77 8.14
CA CYS A 46 0.26 1.00 8.28
C CYS A 46 0.43 -0.39 7.63
N CYS A 47 0.29 -1.45 8.41
CA CYS A 47 0.34 -2.82 7.92
C CYS A 47 -0.86 -3.13 7.01
N LEU A 48 -0.60 -3.43 5.74
CA LEU A 48 -1.61 -3.84 4.77
C LEU A 48 -1.25 -5.19 4.15
N THR A 49 -2.27 -6.00 3.86
CA THR A 49 -2.10 -7.26 3.14
C THR A 49 -2.13 -7.00 1.64
N LEU A 50 -1.09 -7.41 0.93
CA LEU A 50 -1.03 -7.30 -0.53
C LEU A 50 -2.09 -8.22 -1.15
N THR A 51 -3.11 -7.66 -1.80
CA THR A 51 -4.20 -8.44 -2.39
C THR A 51 -3.86 -8.92 -3.79
N SER A 52 -3.17 -8.09 -4.58
CA SER A 52 -2.66 -8.50 -5.88
C SER A 52 -1.41 -7.71 -6.29
N ARG A 53 -0.63 -8.30 -7.20
CA ARG A 53 0.53 -7.67 -7.84
C ARG A 53 0.44 -7.84 -9.34
N ARG A 54 0.60 -6.73 -10.09
CA ARG A 54 0.69 -6.74 -11.56
C ARG A 54 1.89 -5.91 -12.00
N GLY A 55 2.96 -6.58 -12.45
CA GLY A 55 4.21 -5.91 -12.79
C GLY A 55 4.83 -5.24 -11.55
N ASP A 56 4.96 -3.93 -11.62
CA ASP A 56 5.44 -3.05 -10.54
C ASP A 56 4.32 -2.48 -9.66
N ARG A 57 3.06 -2.84 -9.93
CA ARG A 57 1.90 -2.34 -9.18
C ARG A 57 1.47 -3.31 -8.09
N LEU A 58 1.27 -2.76 -6.90
CA LEU A 58 0.80 -3.42 -5.70
C LEU A 58 -0.61 -2.91 -5.37
N THR A 59 -1.53 -3.83 -5.11
CA THR A 59 -2.93 -3.50 -4.76
C THR A 59 -3.24 -3.91 -3.34
N PHE A 60 -3.94 -3.05 -2.62
CA PHE A 60 -4.38 -3.26 -1.25
C PHE A 60 -5.84 -2.86 -1.12
N ASP A 61 -6.60 -3.60 -0.31
CA ASP A 61 -7.96 -3.22 0.05
C ASP A 61 -7.96 -2.69 1.49
N LEU A 62 -8.38 -1.44 1.65
CA LEU A 62 -8.38 -0.72 2.91
C LEU A 62 -9.82 -0.59 3.40
N LEU A 63 -10.04 -0.98 4.66
CA LEU A 63 -11.31 -0.76 5.35
C LEU A 63 -11.46 0.70 5.77
N GLU A 64 -12.71 1.12 5.99
CA GLU A 64 -13.03 2.48 6.42
C GLU A 64 -12.32 2.89 7.71
N GLU A 65 -12.21 2.00 8.70
CA GLU A 65 -11.49 2.28 9.95
C GLU A 65 -10.00 2.59 9.69
N THR A 66 -9.35 1.84 8.79
CA THR A 66 -7.95 2.11 8.40
C THR A 66 -7.80 3.49 7.80
N LEU A 67 -8.73 3.90 6.93
CA LEU A 67 -8.74 5.23 6.35
C LEU A 67 -8.99 6.30 7.42
N ALA A 68 -9.91 6.06 8.35
CA ALA A 68 -10.26 7.01 9.41
C ALA A 68 -9.11 7.25 10.39
N ARG A 69 -8.28 6.23 10.66
CA ARG A 69 -7.22 6.25 11.68
C ARG A 69 -5.83 6.57 11.15
N THR A 70 -5.63 6.60 9.82
CA THR A 70 -4.31 6.77 9.22
C THR A 70 -4.29 7.91 8.21
N ASN A 71 -3.09 8.32 7.78
CA ASN A 71 -2.93 9.32 6.73
C ASN A 71 -3.34 8.81 5.33
N LEU A 72 -3.72 7.53 5.19
CA LEU A 72 -4.00 6.92 3.90
C LEU A 72 -5.27 7.48 3.23
N ARG A 73 -6.20 8.06 4.01
CA ARG A 73 -7.39 8.76 3.48
C ARG A 73 -7.07 9.97 2.61
N ASP A 74 -5.92 10.59 2.86
CA ASP A 74 -5.51 11.83 2.19
C ASP A 74 -4.66 11.56 0.95
N LEU A 75 -4.35 10.29 0.66
CA LEU A 75 -3.59 9.90 -0.52
C LEU A 75 -4.37 10.17 -1.81
N ARG A 76 -3.66 10.67 -2.82
CA ARG A 76 -4.18 10.96 -4.15
C ARG A 76 -3.22 10.37 -5.19
N PRO A 77 -3.64 10.23 -6.46
CA PRO A 77 -2.71 9.86 -7.51
C PRO A 77 -1.47 10.76 -7.50
N ASN A 78 -0.30 10.15 -7.63
CA ASN A 78 1.03 10.74 -7.50
C ASN A 78 1.56 11.01 -6.08
N SER A 79 0.78 10.78 -5.02
CA SER A 79 1.33 10.81 -3.65
C SER A 79 2.45 9.79 -3.49
N GLN A 80 3.52 10.19 -2.79
CA GLN A 80 4.60 9.28 -2.40
C GLN A 80 4.26 8.60 -1.08
N VAL A 81 4.65 7.34 -0.94
CA VAL A 81 4.44 6.54 0.29
C VAL A 81 5.71 5.76 0.63
N ASN A 82 5.98 5.66 1.93
CA ASN A 82 7.07 4.85 2.44
C ASN A 82 6.63 3.38 2.47
N LEU A 83 7.47 2.48 1.97
CA LEU A 83 7.20 1.05 1.92
C LEU A 83 8.24 0.24 2.70
N GLU A 84 7.75 -0.71 3.49
CA GLU A 84 8.57 -1.68 4.22
C GLU A 84 7.88 -3.05 4.17
N ARG A 85 8.66 -4.11 3.94
CA ARG A 85 8.16 -5.50 3.93
C ARG A 85 8.28 -6.12 5.33
N ALA A 86 7.38 -7.04 5.65
CA ALA A 86 7.41 -7.81 6.89
C ALA A 86 8.34 -9.02 6.85
#